data_AF-K1RS24-F1
#
_entry.id   AF-K1RS24-F1
#
_cell.length_a   1.000
_cell.length_b   1.000
_cell.length_c   1.000
_cell.angle_alpha   90.00
_cell.angle_beta   90.00
_cell.angle_gamma   90.00
#
_symmetry.space_group_name_H-M   'P 1'
#
loop_
_entity.id
_entity.type
_entity.pdbx_description
1 polymer ?
#
loop_
_entity_poly.entity_id
_entity_poly.type
_entity_poly.pdbx_seq_one_letter_code
_entity_poly.pdbx_strand_id
1 'polypeptide(L)'
;MQEELIKRAKELLADGTVARVLGWKAGDLPYNPEPSYFENEDQLKNFVYNGFCGANLSKYMIEASKLEGKTLVFLKPCDTYSFNQLIKEHRVDREKLLSSVLDVKVNCPSKRSESRASKVSKALQVPR
;
A
#
# COMPACT_ATOMS: atom_id res chain seq x y z
N MET A 1 12.56 -5.45 7.40
CA MET A 1 11.21 -4.85 7.31
C MET A 1 10.67 -4.88 5.89
N GLN A 2 11.37 -4.33 4.88
CA GLN A 2 10.91 -4.41 3.47
C GLN A 2 10.78 -5.86 2.96
N GLU A 3 11.74 -6.72 3.27
CA GLU A 3 11.75 -8.12 2.83
C GLU A 3 10.55 -8.92 3.35
N GLU A 4 10.10 -8.66 4.58
CA GLU A 4 8.91 -9.32 5.15
C GLU A 4 7.62 -8.90 4.43
N LEU A 5 7.53 -7.63 3.99
CA LEU A 5 6.40 -7.12 3.21
C LEU A 5 6.37 -7.77 1.83
N ILE A 6 7.54 -7.85 1.19
CA ILE A 6 7.70 -8.54 -0.09
C ILE A 6 7.32 -10.02 0.06
N LYS A 7 7.77 -10.68 1.14
CA LYS A 7 7.42 -12.09 1.41
C LYS A 7 5.91 -12.28 1.53
N ARG A 8 5.23 -11.44 2.33
CA ARG A 8 3.76 -11.50 2.46
C ARG A 8 3.03 -11.19 1.15
N ALA A 9 3.52 -10.22 0.40
CA ALA A 9 2.97 -9.90 -0.91
C ALA A 9 3.09 -11.09 -1.87
N LYS A 10 4.24 -11.78 -1.88
CA LYS A 10 4.45 -13.01 -2.65
C LYS A 10 3.50 -14.12 -2.21
N GLU A 11 3.34 -14.34 -0.90
CA GLU A 11 2.41 -15.35 -0.37
C GLU A 11 0.96 -15.06 -0.80
N LEU A 12 0.51 -13.80 -0.72
CA LEU A 12 -0.85 -13.40 -1.11
C LEU A 12 -1.10 -13.48 -2.62
N LEU A 13 -0.08 -13.20 -3.43
CA LEU A 13 -0.13 -13.37 -4.89
C LEU A 13 -0.17 -14.86 -5.26
N ALA A 14 0.66 -15.69 -4.61
CA ALA A 14 0.71 -17.13 -4.84
C ALA A 14 -0.57 -17.85 -4.40
N ASP A 15 -1.18 -17.38 -3.31
CA ASP A 15 -2.49 -17.85 -2.82
C ASP A 15 -3.65 -17.41 -3.73
N GLY A 16 -3.44 -16.44 -4.63
CA GLY A 16 -4.48 -15.88 -5.50
C GLY A 16 -5.48 -14.98 -4.78
N THR A 17 -5.28 -14.71 -3.48
CA THR A 17 -6.10 -13.77 -2.72
C THR A 17 -5.98 -12.36 -3.27
N VAL A 18 -4.82 -11.97 -3.82
CA VAL A 18 -4.64 -10.69 -4.50
C VAL A 18 -4.15 -10.92 -5.93
N ALA A 19 -4.74 -10.22 -6.88
CA ALA A 19 -4.33 -10.25 -8.29
C ALA A 19 -3.11 -9.36 -8.55
N ARG A 20 -2.96 -8.29 -7.76
CA ARG A 20 -1.88 -7.31 -7.91
C ARG A 20 -1.58 -6.60 -6.60
N VAL A 21 -0.39 -6.02 -6.53
CA VAL A 21 0.10 -5.26 -5.40
C VAL A 21 0.46 -3.85 -5.86
N LEU A 22 0.03 -2.83 -5.13
CA LEU A 22 0.29 -1.42 -5.39
C LEU A 22 1.27 -0.90 -4.33
N GLY A 23 2.37 -0.33 -4.81
CA GLY A 23 3.44 0.19 -3.97
C GLY A 23 4.29 1.21 -4.70
N TRP A 24 5.55 1.34 -4.28
CA TRP A 24 6.53 2.17 -4.97
C TRP A 24 7.66 1.31 -5.51
N LYS A 25 8.13 1.63 -6.71
CA LYS A 25 9.33 1.06 -7.31
C LYS A 25 10.49 2.05 -7.21
N ALA A 26 11.72 1.55 -7.24
CA ALA A 26 12.87 2.38 -7.57
C ALA A 26 12.63 3.03 -8.94
N GLY A 27 12.56 4.36 -8.98
CA GLY A 27 12.60 5.09 -10.23
C GLY A 27 14.04 5.20 -10.75
N ASP A 28 14.24 6.06 -11.74
CA ASP A 28 15.56 6.36 -12.30
C ASP A 28 16.52 6.94 -11.23
N LEU A 29 15.96 7.64 -10.24
CA LEU A 29 16.69 8.28 -9.16
C LEU A 29 16.33 7.68 -7.80
N PRO A 30 17.31 7.41 -6.90
CA PRO A 30 17.07 6.76 -5.61
C PRO A 30 16.20 7.59 -4.64
N TYR A 31 16.05 8.89 -4.90
CA TYR A 31 15.23 9.83 -4.15
C TYR A 31 13.87 10.13 -4.80
N ASN A 32 13.54 9.48 -5.92
CA ASN A 32 12.24 9.63 -6.57
C ASN A 32 11.58 8.26 -6.86
N PRO A 33 11.15 7.54 -5.80
CA PRO A 33 10.42 6.30 -5.98
C PRO A 33 9.04 6.56 -6.60
N GLU A 34 8.71 5.79 -7.64
CA GLU A 34 7.50 5.96 -8.42
C GLU A 34 6.42 4.96 -8.01
N PRO A 35 5.14 5.35 -7.95
CA PRO A 35 4.06 4.42 -7.71
C PRO A 35 3.92 3.41 -8.86
N SER A 36 3.80 2.12 -8.54
CA SER A 36 3.70 1.06 -9.55
C SER A 36 2.91 -0.14 -9.07
N TYR A 37 2.38 -0.88 -10.03
CA TYR A 37 1.71 -2.16 -9.82
C TYR A 37 2.72 -3.30 -9.96
N PHE A 38 2.59 -4.27 -9.07
CA PHE A 38 3.41 -5.46 -9.00
C PHE A 38 2.49 -6.68 -9.10
N GLU A 39 2.60 -7.40 -10.19
CA GLU A 39 1.82 -8.63 -10.46
C GLU A 39 2.69 -9.88 -10.33
N ASN A 40 4.02 -9.70 -10.36
CA ASN A 40 4.99 -10.79 -10.38
C ASN A 40 6.03 -10.65 -9.27
N GLU A 41 6.59 -11.77 -8.85
CA GLU A 41 7.65 -11.81 -7.85
C GLU A 41 8.93 -11.08 -8.27
N ASP A 42 9.22 -11.02 -9.57
CA ASP A 42 10.36 -10.31 -10.12
C ASP A 42 10.17 -8.79 -10.04
N GLN A 43 8.93 -8.31 -10.26
CA GLN A 43 8.62 -6.90 -10.07
C GLN A 43 8.73 -6.52 -8.58
N LEU A 44 8.31 -7.41 -7.67
CA LEU A 44 8.44 -7.18 -6.23
C LEU A 44 9.90 -7.03 -5.76
N LYS A 45 10.91 -7.50 -6.51
CA LYS A 45 12.32 -7.22 -6.20
C LYS A 45 12.66 -5.73 -6.31
N ASN A 46 11.96 -5.01 -7.19
CA ASN A 46 12.11 -3.57 -7.39
C ASN A 46 11.23 -2.73 -6.45
N PHE A 47 10.45 -3.37 -5.57
CA PHE A 47 9.66 -2.68 -4.56
C PHE A 47 10.58 -1.93 -3.60
N VAL A 48 10.32 -0.66 -3.40
CA VAL A 48 11.07 0.21 -2.50
C VAL A 48 10.11 0.88 -1.54
N TYR A 49 10.43 0.84 -0.26
CA TYR A 49 9.73 1.61 0.75
C TYR A 49 10.72 2.39 1.62
N ASN A 50 10.82 3.69 1.38
CA ASN A 50 11.75 4.59 2.07
C ASN A 50 11.10 5.96 2.39
N GLY A 51 11.84 6.84 3.08
CA GLY A 51 11.39 8.20 3.42
C GLY A 51 11.14 9.12 2.24
N PHE A 52 11.61 8.76 1.05
CA PHE A 52 11.46 9.51 -0.19
C PHE A 52 10.21 9.11 -0.98
N CYS A 53 9.46 8.10 -0.52
CA CYS A 53 8.14 7.74 -1.04
C CYS A 53 7.12 8.85 -0.74
N GLY A 54 7.21 9.98 -1.44
CA GLY A 54 6.31 11.13 -1.31
C GLY A 54 5.04 11.00 -2.14
N ALA A 55 5.06 10.18 -3.20
CA ALA A 55 3.94 10.05 -4.13
C ALA A 55 2.69 9.45 -3.45
N ASN A 56 1.55 10.10 -3.66
CA ASN A 56 0.26 9.65 -3.16
C ASN A 56 -0.32 8.56 -4.08
N LEU A 57 -0.76 7.45 -3.48
CA LEU A 57 -1.33 6.30 -4.18
C LEU A 57 -2.84 6.44 -4.46
N SER A 58 -3.49 7.51 -4.01
CA SER A 58 -4.95 7.70 -4.08
C SER A 58 -5.52 7.56 -5.49
N LYS A 59 -4.83 8.08 -6.50
CA LYS A 59 -5.23 7.94 -7.91
C LYS A 59 -5.20 6.47 -8.35
N TYR A 60 -4.10 5.78 -8.05
CA TYR A 60 -3.89 4.37 -8.39
C TYR A 60 -4.85 3.44 -7.66
N MET A 61 -5.32 3.81 -6.46
CA MET A 61 -6.35 3.04 -5.73
C MET A 61 -7.71 3.10 -6.43
N ILE A 62 -8.07 4.27 -6.98
CA ILE A 62 -9.31 4.41 -7.75
C ILE A 62 -9.21 3.60 -9.05
N GLU A 63 -8.06 3.67 -9.74
CA GLU A 63 -7.81 2.87 -10.95
C GLU A 63 -7.84 1.37 -10.64
N ALA A 64 -7.22 0.94 -9.54
CA ALA A 64 -7.24 -0.44 -9.07
C ALA A 64 -8.65 -0.95 -8.74
N SER A 65 -9.55 -0.09 -8.23
CA SER A 65 -10.94 -0.47 -7.94
C SER A 65 -11.78 -0.71 -9.20
N LYS A 66 -11.38 -0.16 -10.34
CA LYS A 66 -12.03 -0.39 -11.64
C LYS A 66 -11.58 -1.68 -12.31
N LEU A 67 -10.38 -2.15 -11.98
CA LEU A 67 -9.83 -3.39 -12.50
C LEU A 67 -10.43 -4.60 -11.77
N GLU A 68 -10.50 -5.73 -12.47
CA GLU A 68 -10.94 -6.98 -11.86
C GLU A 68 -9.88 -7.55 -10.92
N GLY A 69 -10.32 -8.23 -9.86
CA GLY A 69 -9.44 -8.84 -8.86
C GLY A 69 -9.08 -7.93 -7.69
N LYS A 70 -8.60 -8.54 -6.61
CA LYS A 70 -8.23 -7.82 -5.39
C LYS A 70 -6.84 -7.22 -5.52
N THR A 71 -6.68 -5.96 -5.11
CA THR A 71 -5.41 -5.26 -5.13
C THR A 71 -4.92 -5.04 -3.69
N LEU A 72 -3.73 -5.55 -3.38
CA LEU A 72 -3.02 -5.22 -2.14
C LEU A 72 -2.44 -3.81 -2.27
N VAL A 73 -2.61 -2.92 -1.30
CA VAL A 73 -2.04 -1.57 -1.33
C VAL A 73 -1.18 -1.34 -0.11
N PHE A 74 0.08 -0.96 -0.31
CA PHE A 74 0.95 -0.54 0.78
C PHE A 74 0.75 0.95 1.07
N LEU A 75 0.15 1.27 2.21
CA LEU A 75 -0.16 2.65 2.59
C LEU A 75 0.79 3.15 3.66
N LYS A 76 1.19 4.43 3.54
CA LYS A 76 1.80 5.16 4.66
C LYS A 76 0.72 5.54 5.66
N PRO A 77 1.05 5.69 6.96
CA PRO A 77 0.09 6.13 7.97
C PRO A 77 -0.57 7.48 7.63
N CYS A 78 0.14 8.39 6.96
CA CYS A 78 -0.39 9.66 6.50
C CYS A 78 -1.47 9.53 5.41
N ASP A 79 -1.42 8.49 4.57
CA ASP A 79 -2.36 8.28 3.46
C ASP A 79 -3.62 7.51 3.89
N THR A 80 -3.62 6.89 5.08
CA THR A 80 -4.77 6.16 5.62
C THR A 80 -6.03 7.03 5.72
N TYR A 81 -5.87 8.34 6.00
CA TYR A 81 -7.00 9.27 6.03
C TYR A 81 -7.66 9.42 4.66
N SER A 82 -6.84 9.67 3.62
CA SER A 82 -7.30 9.78 2.24
C SER A 82 -7.97 8.49 1.77
N PHE A 83 -7.40 7.33 2.13
CA PHE A 83 -7.99 6.03 1.82
C PHE A 83 -9.38 5.85 2.44
N ASN A 84 -9.54 6.21 3.72
CA ASN A 84 -10.84 6.12 4.39
C ASN A 84 -11.88 7.04 3.75
N GLN A 85 -11.49 8.23 3.27
CA GLN A 85 -12.39 9.11 2.52
C GLN A 85 -12.81 8.49 1.18
N LEU A 86 -11.89 7.88 0.45
CA LEU A 86 -12.19 7.20 -0.83
C LEU A 86 -13.19 6.05 -0.66
N ILE A 87 -13.09 5.29 0.44
CA ILE A 87 -14.06 4.25 0.78
C ILE A 87 -15.43 4.86 1.09
N LYS A 88 -15.46 5.94 1.89
CA LYS A 88 -16.71 6.64 2.26
C LYS A 88 -17.43 7.25 1.07
N GLU A 89 -16.69 7.82 0.12
CA GLU A 89 -17.25 8.34 -1.13
C GLU A 89 -17.66 7.24 -2.12
N HIS A 90 -17.54 5.95 -1.76
CA HIS A 90 -17.79 4.81 -2.65
C HIS A 90 -17.00 4.87 -3.97
N ARG A 91 -15.88 5.59 -4.00
CA ARG A 91 -14.97 5.63 -5.15
C ARG A 91 -14.12 4.36 -5.24
N VAL A 92 -14.06 3.62 -4.15
CA VAL A 92 -13.24 2.43 -3.97
C VAL A 92 -14.05 1.38 -3.22
N ASP A 93 -14.15 0.19 -3.80
CA ASP A 93 -14.78 -0.95 -3.17
C ASP A 93 -13.84 -1.58 -2.13
N ARG A 94 -14.27 -1.63 -0.86
CA ARG A 94 -13.51 -2.25 0.24
C ARG A 94 -13.18 -3.72 0.01
N GLU A 95 -13.98 -4.42 -0.80
CA GLU A 95 -13.80 -5.84 -1.07
C GLU A 95 -12.73 -6.10 -2.14
N LYS A 96 -12.49 -5.10 -2.99
CA LYS A 96 -11.48 -5.15 -4.05
C LYS A 96 -10.12 -4.65 -3.58
N LEU A 97 -10.04 -3.90 -2.48
CA LEU A 97 -8.76 -3.40 -1.98
C LEU A 97 -8.42 -3.97 -0.60
N LEU A 98 -7.23 -4.57 -0.52
CA LEU A 98 -6.62 -4.99 0.74
C LEU A 98 -5.53 -3.99 1.09
N SER A 99 -5.71 -3.15 2.10
CA SER A 99 -4.68 -2.19 2.51
C SER A 99 -3.78 -2.75 3.62
N SER A 100 -2.48 -2.54 3.48
CA SER A 100 -1.46 -2.82 4.50
C SER A 100 -0.78 -1.51 4.89
N VAL A 101 -1.03 -1.04 6.11
CA VAL A 101 -0.41 0.19 6.62
C VAL A 101 1.01 -0.13 7.07
N LEU A 102 1.97 0.57 6.50
CA LEU A 102 3.39 0.42 6.79
C LEU A 102 3.85 1.49 7.78
N ASP A 103 3.95 1.11 9.05
CA ASP A 103 4.54 1.96 10.09
C ASP A 103 6.07 1.93 9.94
N VAL A 104 6.58 2.72 9.01
CA VAL A 104 7.98 3.14 9.07
C VAL A 104 7.96 4.51 9.73
N LYS A 105 8.87 4.71 10.70
CA LYS A 105 9.34 6.04 11.11
C LYS A 105 10.03 6.73 9.94
N VAL A 106 9.32 6.91 8.83
CA VAL A 106 9.71 7.84 7.80
C VAL A 106 9.46 9.18 8.45
N ASN A 107 10.55 9.87 8.80
CA ASN A 107 10.51 11.27 9.20
C ASN A 107 10.03 12.08 8.00
N CYS A 108 8.75 11.95 7.67
CA CYS A 108 8.04 12.80 6.74
C CYS A 108 8.00 14.16 7.44
N PRO A 109 8.63 15.20 6.88
CA PRO A 109 8.80 16.48 7.57
C PRO A 109 7.47 17.19 7.89
N SER A 110 6.33 16.68 7.42
CA SER A 110 5.06 17.37 7.52
C SER A 110 4.26 17.14 8.81
N LYS A 111 4.40 16.06 9.61
CA LYS A 111 3.78 16.01 10.97
C LYS A 111 4.50 15.07 11.94
N ARG A 112 4.86 15.63 13.09
CA ARG A 112 5.45 14.98 14.28
C ARG A 112 4.32 14.66 15.27
N SER A 113 4.10 13.39 15.61
CA SER A 113 3.66 12.95 16.95
C SER A 113 3.67 11.42 17.07
N GLU A 114 3.96 10.97 18.28
CA GLU A 114 4.49 9.66 18.66
C GLU A 114 3.53 8.46 18.61
N SER A 115 4.19 7.31 18.38
CA SER A 115 3.90 5.97 18.94
C SER A 115 2.56 5.31 18.64
N ARG A 116 2.60 4.30 17.75
CA ARG A 116 1.89 3.02 17.94
C ARG A 116 2.45 1.95 17.01
N ALA A 117 3.60 1.40 17.42
CA ALA A 117 3.96 0.05 17.02
C ALA A 117 2.97 -0.94 17.66
N SER A 118 2.63 -1.99 16.90
CA SER A 118 1.87 -3.19 17.28
C SER A 118 0.39 -3.21 16.88
N LYS A 119 0.14 -3.66 15.64
CA LYS A 119 -0.77 -4.77 15.31
C LYS A 119 -0.79 -5.01 13.80
N VAL A 120 0.10 -5.90 13.35
CA VAL A 120 -0.28 -6.81 12.27
C VAL A 120 -1.31 -7.74 12.87
N SER A 121 -2.60 -7.46 12.66
CA SER A 121 -3.75 -8.38 12.75
C SER A 121 -5.02 -7.56 12.95
N LYS A 122 -5.64 -7.16 11.84
CA LYS A 122 -7.09 -7.31 11.63
C LYS A 122 -7.43 -6.79 10.25
N ALA A 123 -7.99 -7.66 9.43
CA ALA A 123 -8.92 -7.27 8.39
C ALA A 123 -9.86 -6.20 8.99
N LEU A 124 -9.82 -5.00 8.42
CA LEU A 124 -10.63 -3.88 8.87
C LEU A 124 -12.07 -4.13 8.43
N GLN A 125 -12.80 -4.95 9.19
CA GLN A 125 -14.25 -4.94 9.18
C GLN A 125 -14.68 -3.65 9.87
N VAL A 126 -14.98 -2.63 9.06
CA VAL A 126 -15.62 -1.40 9.52
C VAL A 126 -17.12 -1.72 9.68
N PRO A 127 -17.74 -1.45 10.84
CA PRO A 127 -19.15 -1.76 11.07
C PRO A 127 -20.06 -0.97 10.12
N ARG A 128 -21.20 -1.61 9.82
CA ARG A 128 -22.27 -1.15 8.92
C ARG A 128 -22.79 0.25 9.27
#